data_AF-A0A533TVM8-F1
#
_entry.id   AF-A0A533TVM8-F1
#
_cell.length_a   1.000
_cell.length_b   1.000
_cell.length_c   1.000
_cell.angle_alpha   90.00
_cell.angle_beta   90.00
_cell.angle_gamma   90.00
#
_symmetry.space_group_name_H-M   'P 1'
#
loop_
_entity.id
_entity.type
_entity.pdbx_description
1 polymer ?
#
loop_
_entity_poly.entity_id
_entity_poly.type
_entity_poly.pdbx_seq_one_letter_code
_entity_poly.pdbx_strand_id
1 'polypeptide(L)'
;MDKNHEENIEAVTKMALQFLAEAIGQCPAGLESSTNRDIIFAVLGFQYGAVQSAAYVAGLDEAASAGIAEDIVSRINGMDREIVSKFLALMPMLAEKGYPPIGIGGKAIIAFYHSVTEEDKLSTSGSLLEILRQIDAASIGN
;
A
#
# COMPACT_ATOMS: atom_id res chain seq x y z
N MET A 1 5.81 28.24 -7.18
CA MET A 1 6.26 27.06 -7.94
C MET A 1 5.37 25.87 -7.53
N ASP A 2 4.10 26.13 -7.21
CA ASP A 2 3.32 25.29 -6.29
C ASP A 2 2.19 24.52 -6.95
N LYS A 3 1.68 25.02 -8.08
CA LYS A 3 0.54 24.39 -8.77
C LYS A 3 0.85 22.97 -9.25
N ASN A 4 2.06 22.75 -9.75
CA ASN A 4 2.52 21.43 -10.21
C ASN A 4 2.73 20.44 -9.04
N HIS A 5 3.00 20.95 -7.84
CA HIS A 5 3.22 20.11 -6.67
C HIS A 5 1.90 19.61 -6.07
N GLU A 6 0.90 20.49 -5.94
CA GLU A 6 -0.45 20.11 -5.51
C GLU A 6 -1.12 19.15 -6.51
N GLU A 7 -0.97 19.41 -7.82
CA GLU A 7 -1.48 18.53 -8.89
C GLU A 7 -0.84 17.12 -8.80
N ASN A 8 0.46 17.04 -8.50
CA ASN A 8 1.13 15.75 -8.30
C ASN A 8 0.64 15.02 -7.04
N ILE A 9 0.41 15.72 -5.93
CA ILE A 9 -0.14 15.14 -4.70
C ILE A 9 -1.54 14.55 -4.98
N GLU A 10 -2.41 15.29 -5.65
CA GLU A 10 -3.76 14.83 -5.99
C GLU A 10 -3.71 13.60 -6.92
N ALA A 11 -2.87 13.65 -7.96
CA ALA A 11 -2.72 12.57 -8.92
C ALA A 11 -2.22 11.27 -8.24
N VAL A 12 -1.19 11.37 -7.39
CA VAL A 12 -0.67 10.24 -6.61
C VAL A 12 -1.74 9.70 -5.68
N THR A 13 -2.48 10.59 -5.00
CA THR A 13 -3.53 10.19 -4.05
C THR A 13 -4.62 9.39 -4.74
N LYS A 14 -5.11 9.89 -5.88
CA LYS A 14 -6.14 9.22 -6.67
C LYS A 14 -5.67 7.87 -7.21
N MET A 15 -4.45 7.82 -7.75
CA MET A 15 -3.86 6.59 -8.28
C MET A 15 -3.71 5.52 -7.21
N ALA A 16 -3.13 5.88 -6.06
CA ALA A 16 -2.92 4.96 -4.97
C ALA A 16 -4.24 4.49 -4.35
N LEU A 17 -5.24 5.37 -4.19
CA LEU A 17 -6.58 4.97 -3.74
C LEU A 17 -7.24 3.96 -4.69
N GLN A 18 -7.19 4.21 -6.00
CA GLN A 18 -7.75 3.30 -6.99
C GLN A 18 -7.07 1.92 -6.94
N PHE A 19 -5.73 1.91 -6.94
CA PHE A 19 -4.96 0.68 -6.88
C PHE A 19 -5.21 -0.11 -5.58
N LEU A 20 -5.20 0.57 -4.43
CA LEU A 20 -5.37 -0.10 -3.14
C LEU A 20 -6.81 -0.57 -2.92
N ALA A 21 -7.81 0.15 -3.43
CA ALA A 21 -9.20 -0.32 -3.41
C ALA A 21 -9.34 -1.62 -4.21
N GLU A 22 -8.72 -1.71 -5.38
CA GLU A 22 -8.70 -2.93 -6.20
C GLU A 22 -7.99 -4.08 -5.47
N ALA A 23 -6.81 -3.82 -4.90
CA ALA A 23 -6.03 -4.82 -4.18
C ALA A 23 -6.79 -5.37 -2.95
N ILE A 24 -7.44 -4.51 -2.18
CA ILE A 24 -8.26 -4.90 -1.03
C ILE A 24 -9.53 -5.61 -1.46
N GLY A 25 -10.16 -5.19 -2.57
CA GLY A 25 -11.37 -5.82 -3.11
C GLY A 25 -11.17 -7.28 -3.53
N GLN A 26 -9.92 -7.68 -3.80
CA GLN A 26 -9.55 -9.07 -4.09
C GLN A 26 -9.24 -9.91 -2.85
N CYS A 27 -9.10 -9.27 -1.68
CA CYS A 27 -8.77 -9.98 -0.44
C CYS A 27 -10.01 -10.67 0.17
N PRO A 28 -9.81 -11.70 1.02
CA PRO A 28 -10.92 -12.35 1.71
C PRO A 28 -11.71 -11.38 2.59
N ALA A 29 -13.02 -11.57 2.67
CA ALA A 29 -13.87 -10.82 3.59
C ALA A 29 -13.41 -11.01 5.05
N GLY A 30 -13.50 -9.96 5.86
CA GLY A 30 -13.10 -9.99 7.26
C GLY A 30 -11.62 -9.65 7.50
N LEU A 31 -10.85 -9.33 6.46
CA LEU A 31 -9.48 -8.81 6.59
C LEU A 31 -9.43 -7.60 7.53
N GLU A 32 -10.43 -6.73 7.45
CA GLU A 32 -10.63 -5.54 8.28
C GLU A 32 -10.82 -5.86 9.78
N SER A 33 -11.21 -7.09 10.11
CA SER A 33 -11.40 -7.57 11.48
C SER A 33 -10.22 -8.41 11.99
N SER A 34 -9.19 -8.63 11.16
CA SER A 34 -8.05 -9.45 11.51
C SER A 34 -7.28 -8.86 12.70
N THR A 35 -7.00 -9.69 13.69
CA THR A 35 -6.11 -9.36 14.81
C THR A 35 -4.72 -9.98 14.66
N ASN A 36 -4.51 -10.73 13.57
CA ASN A 36 -3.21 -11.32 13.29
C ASN A 36 -2.22 -10.21 12.90
N ARG A 37 -1.20 -10.05 13.74
CA ARG A 37 -0.17 -9.04 13.57
C ARG A 37 0.55 -9.15 12.23
N ASP A 38 0.86 -10.35 11.76
CA ASP A 38 1.59 -10.53 10.50
C ASP A 38 0.74 -10.07 9.30
N ILE A 39 -0.56 -10.35 9.33
CA ILE A 39 -1.52 -9.85 8.33
C ILE A 39 -1.58 -8.31 8.38
N ILE A 40 -1.73 -7.72 9.56
CA ILE A 40 -1.80 -6.27 9.73
C ILE A 40 -0.53 -5.59 9.18
N PHE A 41 0.65 -6.09 9.55
CA PHE A 41 1.92 -5.52 9.08
C PHE A 41 2.13 -5.75 7.58
N ALA A 42 1.67 -6.88 7.02
CA ALA A 42 1.76 -7.14 5.59
C ALA A 42 0.89 -6.17 4.78
N VAL A 43 -0.37 -5.95 5.21
CA VAL A 43 -1.29 -4.99 4.58
C VAL A 43 -0.73 -3.58 4.64
N LEU A 44 -0.33 -3.11 5.83
CA LEU A 44 0.21 -1.77 6.01
C LEU A 44 1.53 -1.56 5.25
N GLY A 45 2.41 -2.56 5.26
CA GLY A 45 3.66 -2.54 4.51
C GLY A 45 3.42 -2.45 3.01
N PHE A 46 2.50 -3.24 2.48
CA PHE A 46 2.11 -3.20 1.07
C PHE A 46 1.56 -1.83 0.67
N GLN A 47 0.62 -1.30 1.45
CA GLN A 47 0.03 0.02 1.20
C GLN A 47 1.08 1.14 1.27
N TYR A 48 1.94 1.12 2.28
CA TYR A 48 3.03 2.09 2.42
C TYR A 48 3.98 2.06 1.22
N GLY A 49 4.42 0.86 0.81
CA GLY A 49 5.33 0.70 -0.33
C GLY A 49 4.74 1.17 -1.65
N ALA A 50 3.44 0.92 -1.85
CA ALA A 50 2.70 1.43 -3.01
C ALA A 50 2.69 2.96 -3.03
N VAL A 51 2.27 3.60 -1.93
CA VAL A 51 2.19 5.07 -1.87
C VAL A 51 3.57 5.71 -2.06
N GLN A 52 4.59 5.20 -1.38
CA GLN A 52 5.96 5.70 -1.50
C GLN A 52 6.50 5.62 -2.93
N SER A 53 6.24 4.50 -3.62
CA SER A 53 6.72 4.33 -4.99
C SER A 53 5.99 5.25 -5.98
N ALA A 54 4.68 5.45 -5.80
CA ALA A 54 3.91 6.39 -6.62
C ALA A 54 4.35 7.85 -6.38
N ALA A 55 4.56 8.25 -5.13
CA ALA A 55 5.06 9.57 -4.77
C ALA A 55 6.47 9.83 -5.33
N TYR A 56 7.36 8.84 -5.23
CA TYR A 56 8.71 8.90 -5.80
C TYR A 56 8.69 9.12 -7.32
N VAL A 57 7.87 8.35 -8.05
CA VAL A 57 7.73 8.50 -9.51
C VAL A 57 7.16 9.86 -9.90
N ALA A 58 6.30 10.45 -9.08
CA ALA A 58 5.77 11.80 -9.27
C ALA A 58 6.74 12.92 -8.84
N GLY A 59 7.93 12.59 -8.35
CA GLY A 59 8.93 13.56 -7.89
C GLY A 59 8.51 14.32 -6.63
N LEU A 60 7.67 13.71 -5.78
CA LEU A 60 7.31 14.26 -4.48
C LEU A 60 8.41 13.99 -3.45
N ASP A 61 8.55 14.90 -2.50
CA ASP A 61 9.50 14.72 -1.39
C ASP A 61 8.96 13.75 -0.33
N GLU A 62 9.82 13.40 0.63
CA GLU A 62 9.52 12.45 1.69
C GLU A 62 8.36 12.94 2.59
N ALA A 63 8.28 14.25 2.85
CA ALA A 63 7.25 14.83 3.71
C ALA A 63 5.86 14.73 3.06
N ALA A 64 5.76 15.08 1.76
CA ALA A 64 4.54 14.92 0.98
C ALA A 64 4.16 13.43 0.88
N SER A 65 5.12 12.55 0.60
CA SER A 65 4.90 11.11 0.54
C SER A 65 4.37 10.53 1.85
N ALA A 66 4.93 10.94 2.99
CA ALA A 66 4.48 10.55 4.33
C ALA A 66 3.05 11.03 4.61
N GLY A 67 2.73 12.29 4.27
CA GLY A 67 1.38 12.84 4.44
C GLY A 67 0.33 12.11 3.58
N ILE A 68 0.67 11.76 2.34
CA ILE A 68 -0.19 10.97 1.46
C ILE A 68 -0.37 9.56 2.03
N ALA A 69 0.70 8.92 2.49
CA ALA A 69 0.64 7.57 3.05
C ALA A 69 -0.28 7.52 4.27
N GLU A 70 -0.19 8.49 5.19
CA GLU A 70 -1.07 8.58 6.35
C GLU A 70 -2.54 8.76 5.95
N ASP A 71 -2.82 9.67 5.02
CA ASP A 71 -4.18 9.93 4.57
C ASP A 71 -4.82 8.71 3.87
N ILE A 72 -4.09 8.08 2.96
CA ILE A 72 -4.58 6.93 2.19
C ILE A 72 -4.77 5.71 3.08
N VAL A 73 -3.78 5.38 3.91
CA VAL A 73 -3.84 4.21 4.80
C VAL A 73 -4.95 4.39 5.83
N SER A 74 -5.17 5.61 6.34
CA SER A 74 -6.31 5.91 7.21
C SER A 74 -7.64 5.68 6.50
N ARG A 75 -7.81 6.22 5.29
CA ARG A 75 -9.06 6.10 4.51
C ARG A 75 -9.37 4.67 4.10
N ILE A 76 -8.40 3.95 3.54
CA ILE A 76 -8.60 2.58 3.02
C ILE A 76 -8.93 1.60 4.15
N ASN A 77 -8.28 1.74 5.31
CA ASN A 77 -8.47 0.81 6.42
C ASN A 77 -9.53 1.26 7.43
N GLY A 78 -10.12 2.45 7.26
CA GLY A 78 -11.04 3.03 8.25
C GLY A 78 -10.39 3.27 9.61
N MET A 79 -9.08 3.54 9.64
CA MET A 79 -8.30 3.70 10.86
C MET A 79 -8.12 5.17 11.24
N ASP A 80 -8.08 5.44 12.54
CA ASP A 80 -7.71 6.76 13.05
C ASP A 80 -6.28 7.13 12.64
N ARG A 81 -6.08 8.39 12.24
CA ARG A 81 -4.79 8.88 11.74
C ARG A 81 -3.67 8.76 12.77
N GLU A 82 -3.94 8.97 14.07
CA GLU A 82 -2.92 8.81 15.11
C GLU A 82 -2.44 7.36 15.22
N ILE A 83 -3.34 6.39 15.00
CA ILE A 83 -2.99 4.97 15.00
C ILE A 83 -2.15 4.65 13.76
N VAL A 84 -2.58 5.11 12.58
CA VAL A 84 -1.84 4.93 11.33
C VAL A 84 -0.44 5.52 11.43
N SER A 85 -0.31 6.74 11.95
CA SER A 85 0.97 7.43 12.14
C SER A 85 1.97 6.57 12.95
N LYS A 86 1.50 5.92 14.02
CA LYS A 86 2.34 5.01 14.83
C LYS A 86 2.83 3.79 14.04
N PHE A 87 1.99 3.22 13.17
CA PHE A 87 2.41 2.12 12.31
C PHE A 87 3.37 2.58 11.21
N LEU A 88 3.05 3.70 10.56
CA LEU A 88 3.87 4.25 9.48
C LEU A 88 5.24 4.68 9.96
N ALA A 89 5.39 5.14 11.21
CA ALA A 89 6.68 5.42 11.82
C ALA A 89 7.62 4.20 11.87
N LEU A 90 7.09 2.98 11.80
CA LEU A 90 7.88 1.74 11.77
C LEU A 90 8.30 1.34 10.34
N MET A 91 7.61 1.85 9.33
CA MET A 91 7.78 1.41 7.94
C MET A 91 9.15 1.73 7.34
N PRO A 92 9.78 2.90 7.60
CA PRO A 92 11.14 3.17 7.13
C PRO A 92 12.15 2.13 7.60
N MET A 93 12.14 1.78 8.89
CA MET A 93 13.00 0.72 9.44
C MET A 93 12.72 -0.65 8.80
N LEU A 94 11.45 -0.98 8.55
CA LEU A 94 11.08 -2.23 7.87
C LEU A 94 11.55 -2.25 6.40
N ALA A 95 11.48 -1.11 5.72
CA ALA A 95 11.96 -0.95 4.35
C ALA A 95 13.49 -1.15 4.27
N GLU A 96 14.25 -0.57 5.20
CA GLU A 96 15.71 -0.76 5.31
C GLU A 96 16.08 -2.23 5.54
N LYS A 97 15.25 -2.97 6.26
CA LYS A 97 15.42 -4.41 6.50
C LYS A 97 14.94 -5.28 5.34
N GLY A 98 14.48 -4.69 4.24
CA GLY A 98 13.99 -5.41 3.08
C GLY A 98 12.68 -6.16 3.33
N TYR A 99 11.80 -5.65 4.21
CA TYR A 99 10.51 -6.28 4.49
C TYR A 99 9.70 -6.45 3.20
N PRO A 100 9.45 -7.69 2.74
CA PRO A 100 9.01 -7.94 1.36
C PRO A 100 7.70 -7.23 0.96
N PRO A 101 6.65 -7.16 1.80
CA PRO A 101 5.40 -6.50 1.43
C PRO A 101 5.56 -5.07 0.93
N ILE A 102 6.51 -4.30 1.48
CA ILE A 102 6.81 -2.94 1.03
C ILE A 102 7.30 -2.92 -0.42
N GLY A 103 8.29 -3.75 -0.73
CA GLY A 103 8.84 -3.85 -2.09
C GLY A 103 7.81 -4.40 -3.10
N ILE A 104 6.96 -5.34 -2.66
CA ILE A 104 5.90 -5.91 -3.51
C ILE A 104 4.83 -4.85 -3.82
N GLY A 105 4.33 -4.13 -2.82
CA GLY A 105 3.35 -3.06 -3.02
C GLY A 105 3.87 -1.96 -3.93
N GLY A 106 5.14 -1.58 -3.76
CA GLY A 106 5.80 -0.60 -4.63
C GLY A 106 5.90 -1.05 -6.09
N LYS A 107 6.25 -2.31 -6.35
CA LYS A 107 6.28 -2.84 -7.73
C LYS A 107 4.88 -2.97 -8.33
N ALA A 108 3.91 -3.41 -7.51
CA ALA A 108 2.56 -3.66 -7.96
C ALA A 108 1.84 -2.38 -8.42
N ILE A 109 1.96 -1.26 -7.71
CA ILE A 109 1.33 0.00 -8.14
C ILE A 109 1.94 0.55 -9.44
N ILE A 110 3.26 0.41 -9.61
CA ILE A 110 3.94 0.86 -10.83
C ILE A 110 3.51 -0.01 -12.01
N ALA A 111 3.41 -1.33 -11.82
CA ALA A 111 2.92 -2.24 -12.84
C ALA A 111 1.43 -1.97 -13.17
N PHE A 112 0.60 -1.73 -12.16
CA PHE A 112 -0.82 -1.39 -12.33
C PHE A 112 -1.00 -0.13 -13.20
N TYR A 113 -0.19 0.90 -12.98
CA TYR A 113 -0.28 2.14 -13.76
C TYR A 113 0.21 1.97 -15.21
N HIS A 114 1.21 1.13 -15.44
CA HIS A 114 1.71 0.85 -16.79
C HIS A 114 0.91 -0.24 -17.54
N SER A 115 -0.08 -0.84 -16.89
CA SER A 115 -0.91 -1.89 -17.48
C SER A 115 -1.84 -1.30 -18.55
N VAL A 116 -1.84 -1.92 -19.73
CA VAL A 116 -2.65 -1.48 -20.88
C VAL A 116 -4.01 -2.16 -20.90
N THR A 117 -4.14 -3.32 -20.23
CA THR A 117 -5.38 -4.09 -20.16
C THR A 117 -5.94 -4.14 -18.73
N GLU A 118 -7.25 -4.34 -18.61
CA GLU A 118 -7.90 -4.53 -17.31
C GLU A 118 -7.49 -5.87 -16.66
N GLU A 119 -7.15 -6.89 -17.46
CA GLU A 119 -6.65 -8.17 -16.95
C GLU A 119 -5.27 -8.01 -16.25
N ASP A 120 -4.36 -7.24 -16.86
CA ASP A 120 -3.06 -6.94 -16.27
C ASP A 120 -3.20 -6.12 -14.97
N LYS A 121 -4.13 -5.17 -14.95
CA LYS A 121 -4.47 -4.40 -13.73
C LYS A 121 -4.99 -5.31 -12.62
N LEU A 122 -5.88 -6.25 -12.95
CA LEU A 122 -6.42 -7.20 -11.98
C LEU A 122 -5.31 -8.09 -11.42
N SER A 123 -4.46 -8.62 -12.30
CA SER A 123 -3.34 -9.50 -11.92
C SER A 123 -2.34 -8.80 -11.00
N THR A 124 -1.96 -7.56 -11.33
CA THR A 124 -0.97 -6.80 -10.55
C THR A 124 -1.50 -6.40 -9.17
N SER A 125 -2.77 -6.00 -9.08
CA SER A 125 -3.44 -5.68 -7.82
C SER A 125 -3.72 -6.91 -6.94
N GLY A 126 -3.73 -8.12 -7.51
CA GLY A 126 -3.83 -9.40 -6.77
C GLY A 126 -2.60 -9.77 -5.92
N SER A 127 -1.52 -9.00 -5.98
CA SER A 127 -0.28 -9.29 -5.23
C SER A 127 -0.48 -9.31 -3.72
N LEU A 128 -1.40 -8.49 -3.18
CA LEU A 128 -1.70 -8.48 -1.75
C LEU A 128 -2.36 -9.79 -1.30
N LEU A 129 -3.33 -10.29 -2.09
CA LEU A 129 -3.99 -11.57 -1.81
C LEU A 129 -2.97 -12.71 -1.73
N GLU A 130 -1.98 -12.72 -2.61
CA GLU A 130 -0.93 -13.74 -2.59
C GLU A 130 -0.05 -13.67 -1.33
N ILE A 131 0.29 -12.47 -0.87
CA ILE A 131 1.01 -12.29 0.42
C ILE A 131 0.19 -12.88 1.57
N LEU A 132 -1.11 -12.58 1.63
CA LEU A 132 -1.99 -13.06 2.70
C LEU A 132 -2.11 -14.58 2.69
N ARG A 133 -2.25 -15.19 1.50
CA ARG A 133 -2.27 -16.65 1.33
C ARG A 133 -1.00 -17.32 1.85
N GLN A 134 0.17 -16.71 1.63
CA GLN A 134 1.44 -17.24 2.10
C GLN A 134 1.55 -17.19 3.63
N ILE A 135 1.03 -16.12 4.26
CA ILE A 135 0.99 -15.99 5.73
C ILE A 135 0.07 -17.05 6.34
N ASP A 136 -1.12 -17.24 5.76
CA ASP A 136 -2.07 -18.25 6.23
C ASP A 136 -1.49 -19.67 6.09
N ALA A 137 -0.85 -19.98 4.96
CA ALA A 137 -0.21 -21.27 4.74
C ALA A 137 0.93 -21.54 5.74
N ALA A 138 1.72 -20.52 6.08
CA ALA A 138 2.77 -20.62 7.09
C ALA A 138 2.23 -20.80 8.51
N SER A 139 1.03 -20.29 8.78
CA SER A 139 0.37 -20.37 10.10
C SER A 139 -0.23 -21.76 10.40
N ILE A 140 -0.57 -22.53 9.36
CA ILE A 140 -1.15 -23.89 9.48
C ILE A 140 -0.06 -24.98 9.60
N GLY A 141 1.20 -24.65 9.28
CA GLY A 141 2.32 -25.59 9.26
C GLY A 141 3.02 -25.86 10.60
N ASN A 142 2.51 -25.34 11.73
CA ASN A 142 3.07 -25.54 13.08
C ASN A 142 2.11 -26.27 14.01
#